data_AF-A0A2U8W1R5-F1
#
_entry.id   AF-A0A2U8W1R5-F1
#
_cell.length_a   1.000
_cell.length_b   1.000
_cell.length_c   1.000
_cell.angle_alpha   90.00
_cell.angle_beta   90.00
_cell.angle_gamma   90.00
#
_symmetry.space_group_name_H-M   'P 1'
#
loop_
_entity.id
_entity.type
_entity.pdbx_description
1 polymer ?
#
loop_
_entity_poly.entity_id
_entity_poly.type
_entity_poly.pdbx_seq_one_letter_code
_entity_poly.pdbx_strand_id
1 'polypeptide(L)'
;MPKVLKVETGAFAVVEDGVWWPGVYDTFTAAERATVFREADLSRLQERRNAESVSSRGIITIADLELRPSVLGRFGSWDVEE
;
A
#
# COMPACT_ATOMS: atom_id res chain seq x y z
N MET A 1 -2.33 -4.97 15.07
CA MET A 1 -1.83 -3.59 14.82
C MET A 1 -0.67 -3.70 13.84
N PRO A 2 -0.78 -3.09 12.66
CA PRO A 2 0.24 -3.20 11.63
C PRO A 2 1.51 -2.45 12.06
N LYS A 3 2.66 -3.06 11.78
CA LYS A 3 3.99 -2.51 12.04
C LYS A 3 4.77 -2.44 10.75
N VAL A 4 5.46 -1.33 10.52
CA VAL A 4 6.36 -1.17 9.39
C VAL A 4 7.75 -1.67 9.76
N LEU A 5 8.30 -2.57 8.95
CA LEU A 5 9.64 -3.12 9.10
C LEU A 5 10.50 -2.68 7.92
N LYS A 6 11.74 -2.28 8.19
CA LYS A 6 12.77 -2.07 7.17
C LYS A 6 13.39 -3.42 6.82
N VAL A 7 13.39 -3.78 5.54
CA VAL A 7 14.03 -4.99 5.02
C VAL A 7 15.44 -4.69 4.50
N GLU A 8 16.30 -5.72 4.41
CA GLU A 8 17.74 -5.60 4.16
C GLU A 8 18.11 -4.87 2.86
N THR A 9 17.20 -4.80 1.89
CA THR A 9 17.41 -4.10 0.62
C THR A 9 17.07 -2.61 0.65
N GLY A 10 16.85 -2.04 1.84
CA GLY A 10 16.45 -0.62 1.99
C GLY A 10 14.98 -0.34 1.70
N ALA A 11 14.21 -1.39 1.42
CA ALA A 11 12.76 -1.31 1.26
C ALA A 11 12.04 -1.51 2.61
N PHE A 12 10.72 -1.35 2.59
CA PHE A 12 9.87 -1.48 3.76
C PHE A 12 8.76 -2.50 3.51
N ALA A 13 8.25 -3.09 4.57
CA ALA A 13 7.12 -4.01 4.54
C ALA A 13 6.22 -3.77 5.74
N VAL A 14 4.95 -4.17 5.62
CA VAL A 14 3.98 -4.12 6.71
C VAL A 14 3.79 -5.52 7.26
N VAL A 15 3.81 -5.66 8.58
CA VAL A 15 3.54 -6.91 9.29
C VAL A 15 2.46 -6.68 10.33
N GLU A 16 1.46 -7.53 10.37
CA GLU A 16 0.44 -7.56 11.42
C GLU A 16 0.39 -8.96 12.02
N ASP A 17 0.48 -9.07 13.35
CA ASP A 17 0.38 -10.33 14.09
C ASP A 17 1.32 -11.46 13.57
N GLY A 18 2.50 -11.07 13.09
CA GLY A 18 3.52 -11.97 12.54
C GLY A 18 3.31 -12.36 11.07
N VAL A 19 2.25 -11.86 10.43
CA VAL A 19 1.93 -12.08 9.03
C VAL A 19 2.38 -10.89 8.19
N TRP A 20 3.07 -11.18 7.09
CA TRP A 20 3.51 -10.16 6.13
C TRP A 20 2.34 -9.76 5.24
N TRP A 21 2.04 -8.47 5.22
CA TRP A 21 1.08 -7.92 4.30
C TRP A 21 1.65 -7.95 2.88
N PRO A 22 0.78 -8.04 1.85
CA PRO A 22 1.22 -8.01 0.48
C PRO A 22 1.87 -6.67 0.15
N GLY A 23 3.08 -6.77 -0.40
CA GLY A 23 3.78 -5.70 -1.06
C GLY A 23 5.06 -5.21 -0.39
N VAL A 24 5.92 -4.59 -1.20
CA VAL A 24 7.21 -4.05 -0.77
C VAL A 24 7.26 -2.57 -1.12
N TYR A 25 7.63 -1.74 -0.15
CA TYR A 25 7.51 -0.29 -0.24
C TYR A 25 8.87 0.40 -0.32
N ASP A 26 8.97 1.50 -1.07
CA ASP A 26 10.23 2.24 -1.23
C ASP A 26 10.61 3.06 0.01
N THR A 27 9.60 3.50 0.75
CA THR A 27 9.74 4.42 1.88
C THR A 27 8.90 3.98 3.07
N PHE A 28 9.31 4.42 4.26
CA PHE A 28 8.55 4.22 5.49
C PHE A 28 7.14 4.80 5.35
N THR A 29 7.01 6.00 4.78
CA THR A 29 5.73 6.68 4.57
C THR A 29 4.80 5.89 3.66
N ALA A 30 5.31 5.27 2.59
CA ALA A 30 4.50 4.41 1.73
C ALA A 30 3.98 3.17 2.49
N ALA A 31 4.84 2.54 3.29
CA ALA A 31 4.43 1.41 4.11
C ALA A 31 3.41 1.80 5.21
N GLU A 32 3.58 2.94 5.88
CA GLU A 32 2.57 3.48 6.79
C GLU A 32 1.26 3.75 6.07
N ARG A 33 1.32 4.36 4.89
CA ARG A 33 0.12 4.67 4.11
C ARG A 33 -0.59 3.40 3.65
N ALA A 34 0.13 2.32 3.37
CA ALA A 34 -0.46 1.03 3.03
C ALA A 34 -1.35 0.46 4.15
N THR A 35 -1.11 0.81 5.42
CA THR A 35 -1.91 0.32 6.56
C THR A 35 -3.38 0.77 6.53
N VAL A 36 -3.72 1.81 5.76
CA VAL A 36 -5.11 2.25 5.58
C VAL A 36 -5.83 1.56 4.41
N PHE A 37 -5.12 0.73 3.66
CA PHE A 37 -5.69 -0.03 2.54
C PHE A 37 -6.06 -1.45 2.98
N ARG A 38 -7.00 -2.07 2.25
CA ARG A 38 -7.32 -3.48 2.43
C ARG A 38 -6.21 -4.33 1.81
N GLU A 39 -5.93 -5.48 2.42
CA GLU A 39 -4.92 -6.43 1.92
C GLU A 39 -5.16 -6.84 0.46
N ALA A 40 -6.42 -7.03 0.05
CA ALA A 40 -6.77 -7.36 -1.33
C ALA A 40 -6.40 -6.25 -2.33
N ASP A 41 -6.55 -4.98 -1.92
CA ASP A 41 -6.18 -3.83 -2.74
C ASP A 41 -4.65 -3.73 -2.90
N LEU A 42 -3.91 -4.02 -1.83
CA LEU A 42 -2.45 -4.07 -1.83
C LEU A 42 -1.91 -5.24 -2.66
N SER A 43 -2.53 -6.43 -2.56
CA SER A 43 -2.18 -7.59 -3.41
C SER A 43 -2.32 -7.25 -4.88
N ARG A 44 -3.46 -6.69 -5.28
CA ARG A 44 -3.70 -6.31 -6.68
C ARG A 44 -2.72 -5.24 -7.16
N LEU A 45 -2.36 -4.30 -6.29
CA LEU A 45 -1.36 -3.27 -6.60
C LEU A 45 0.02 -3.90 -6.81
N GLN A 46 0.43 -4.83 -5.93
CA GLN A 46 1.69 -5.54 -6.04
C GLN A 46 1.75 -6.40 -7.31
N GLU A 47 0.66 -7.08 -7.68
CA GLU A 47 0.57 -7.85 -8.93
C GLU A 47 0.73 -6.96 -10.16
N ARG A 48 0.05 -5.80 -10.17
CA ARG A 48 0.19 -4.82 -11.26
C ARG A 48 1.63 -4.32 -11.36
N ARG A 49 2.24 -3.93 -10.24
CA ARG A 49 3.63 -3.47 -10.20
C ARG A 49 4.60 -4.54 -10.66
N ASN A 50 4.38 -5.80 -10.29
CA ASN A 50 5.20 -6.92 -10.76
C ASN A 50 5.05 -7.14 -12.28
N ALA A 51 3.86 -6.92 -12.85
CA ALA A 51 3.63 -7.02 -14.28
C ALA A 51 4.24 -5.83 -15.06
N GLU A 52 4.20 -4.62 -14.50
CA GLU A 52 4.78 -3.41 -15.09
C GLU A 52 6.31 -3.40 -15.01
N SER A 53 6.87 -4.02 -13.97
CA SER A 53 8.30 -4.01 -13.69
C SER A 53 8.98 -5.25 -14.28
N VAL A 54 9.31 -5.17 -15.57
CA VAL A 54 9.97 -6.24 -16.35
C VAL A 54 11.39 -6.56 -15.83
N SER A 55 11.97 -5.73 -14.96
CA SER A 55 13.34 -5.93 -14.43
C SER A 55 13.60 -5.44 -13.00
N SER A 56 12.67 -4.75 -12.34
CA SER A 56 12.80 -4.39 -10.92
C SER A 56 11.72 -5.12 -10.12
N ARG A 57 12.05 -5.51 -8.88
CA ARG A 57 11.01 -5.97 -7.93
C ARG A 57 9.95 -4.87 -7.91
N GLY A 58 8.68 -5.20 -8.10
CA GLY A 58 7.58 -4.23 -8.23
C GLY A 58 7.33 -3.44 -6.95
N ILE A 59 8.27 -2.60 -6.55
CA ILE A 59 8.22 -1.79 -5.34
C ILE A 59 7.08 -0.78 -5.51
N ILE A 60 6.24 -0.72 -4.48
CA ILE A 60 5.11 0.19 -4.35
C ILE A 60 5.63 1.49 -3.76
N THR A 61 5.37 2.59 -4.46
CA THR A 61 5.69 3.94 -3.99
C THR A 61 4.46 4.61 -3.40
N ILE A 62 4.65 5.73 -2.70
CA ILE A 62 3.50 6.51 -2.19
C ILE A 62 2.58 7.01 -3.31
N ALA A 63 3.14 7.34 -4.47
CA ALA A 63 2.36 7.76 -5.63
C ALA A 63 1.42 6.65 -6.12
N ASP A 64 1.84 5.38 -6.05
CA ASP A 64 1.00 4.23 -6.41
C ASP A 64 -0.21 4.07 -5.46
N LEU A 65 -0.06 4.49 -4.20
CA LEU A 65 -1.12 4.49 -3.19
C LEU A 65 -2.04 5.71 -3.32
N GLU A 66 -1.49 6.88 -3.67
CA GLU A 66 -2.25 8.13 -3.84
C GLU A 66 -3.02 8.21 -5.17
N LEU A 67 -2.55 7.53 -6.22
CA LEU A 67 -3.25 7.40 -7.50
C LEU A 67 -4.56 6.60 -7.43
N ARG A 68 -4.97 6.12 -6.24
CA ARG A 68 -6.33 5.61 -5.98
C ARG A 68 -7.15 6.54 -5.10
N PRO A 69 -7.67 7.68 -5.62
CA PRO A 69 -8.66 8.48 -4.91
C PRO A 69 -10.08 7.90 -4.91
N SER A 70 -10.37 6.79 -5.58
CA SER A 70 -11.76 6.34 -5.79
C SER A 70 -12.30 5.21 -4.90
N VAL A 71 -11.55 4.72 -3.89
CA VAL A 71 -12.06 3.73 -2.91
C VAL A 71 -11.71 4.07 -1.45
N LEU A 72 -11.53 5.36 -1.14
CA LEU A 72 -11.54 5.86 0.25
C LEU A 72 -12.75 6.77 0.50
N GLY A 73 -13.89 6.43 -0.11
CA GLY A 73 -15.19 6.90 0.34
C GLY A 73 -15.77 5.91 1.35
N ARG A 74 -15.46 6.10 2.64
CA ARG A 74 -16.40 5.91 3.77
C ARG A 74 -15.71 6.19 5.11
N PHE A 75 -15.33 7.45 5.36
CA PHE A 75 -15.42 8.07 6.68
C PHE A 75 -15.45 9.59 6.45
N GLY A 76 -16.66 10.17 6.46
CA GLY A 76 -16.87 11.61 6.33
C GLY A 76 -18.12 11.96 5.52
N SER A 77 -19.22 12.15 6.24
CA SER A 77 -20.47 12.85 5.88
C SER A 77 -21.11 12.61 4.52
N TRP A 78 -22.26 11.94 4.54
CA TRP A 78 -23.40 12.45 3.77
C TRP A 78 -23.67 13.87 4.26
N ASP A 79 -23.77 14.80 3.32
CA ASP A 79 -24.60 16.01 3.29
C ASP A 79 -23.95 16.99 2.33
N VAL A 80 -24.65 17.29 1.24
CA VAL A 80 -24.95 18.65 0.76
C VAL A 80 -25.87 18.49 -0.45
N GLU A 81 -27.13 18.83 -0.22
CA GLU A 81 -28.09 19.35 -1.20
C GLU A 81 -27.46 20.46 -2.05
N GLU A 82 -27.67 20.45 -3.36
CA GLU A 82 -28.69 21.27 -4.04
C GLU A 82 -28.78 20.90 -5.54
#